data_AF-A0A2K4ZHQ2-F1
#
_entry.id   AF-A0A2K4ZHQ2-F1
#
_cell.length_a   1.000
_cell.length_b   1.000
_cell.length_c   1.000
_cell.angle_alpha   90.00
_cell.angle_beta   90.00
_cell.angle_gamma   90.00
#
_symmetry.space_group_name_H-M   'P 1'
#
loop_
_entity.id
_entity.type
_entity.pdbx_description
1 polymer ?
#
loop_
_entity_poly.entity_id
_entity_poly.type
_entity_poly.pdbx_seq_one_letter_code
_entity_poly.pdbx_strand_id
1 'polypeptide(L)'
;MVMQVNGNYDHSGTDYAERVKEKQATERAEQTKEAEKAAEGKSSGKLSQPQDEYISSEKSGKKPTGLYRVEQDGNGNRRIYFDDPKTAQEKAVHAEGREALKAKEDRSREGKNGKDPKVSGNSQGEPEEKCVANTDKVDREIKKLKEKKRQLEQQIQSASGDEKKIRELEKKLAQVENELSQKDNDTYRRQHASVSE
;
A
#
# COMPACT_ATOMS: atom_id res chain seq x y z
N MET A 1 -17.67 55.29 -13.17
CA MET A 1 -18.45 54.15 -12.65
C MET A 1 -17.68 53.58 -11.47
N VAL A 2 -18.25 53.61 -10.27
CA VAL A 2 -17.65 53.04 -9.04
C VAL A 2 -18.46 51.78 -8.72
N MET A 3 -17.83 50.60 -8.79
CA MET A 3 -18.45 49.35 -8.37
C MET A 3 -18.18 49.17 -6.87
N GLN A 4 -19.22 49.37 -6.06
CA GLN A 4 -19.24 49.07 -4.64
C GLN A 4 -19.58 47.58 -4.49
N VAL A 5 -18.61 46.75 -4.11
CA VAL A 5 -18.80 45.32 -3.86
C VAL A 5 -19.04 45.13 -2.37
N ASN A 6 -20.31 45.02 -1.97
CA ASN A 6 -20.69 44.58 -0.63
C ASN A 6 -20.48 43.06 -0.54
N GLY A 7 -19.32 42.64 -0.05
CA GLY A 7 -19.04 41.23 0.24
C GLY A 7 -19.66 40.83 1.58
N ASN A 8 -20.80 40.13 1.56
CA ASN A 8 -21.28 39.36 2.70
C ASN A 8 -20.36 38.15 2.88
N TYR A 9 -19.58 38.15 3.98
CA TYR A 9 -18.70 37.05 4.34
C TYR A 9 -19.51 35.96 5.05
N ASP A 10 -19.97 34.98 4.27
CA ASP A 10 -20.80 33.87 4.74
C ASP A 10 -20.11 33.05 5.83
N HIS A 11 -20.86 32.83 6.92
CA HIS A 11 -20.48 32.18 8.17
C HIS A 11 -20.34 30.65 8.02
N SER A 12 -19.39 30.17 7.21
CA SER A 12 -19.16 28.72 7.00
C SER A 12 -18.33 28.02 8.10
N GLY A 13 -17.99 28.73 9.19
CA GLY A 13 -17.18 28.19 10.28
C GLY A 13 -17.93 27.36 11.34
N THR A 14 -19.26 27.44 11.41
CA THR A 14 -20.05 26.85 12.50
C THR A 14 -20.53 25.42 12.19
N ASP A 15 -20.59 25.03 10.92
CA ASP A 15 -21.18 23.77 10.46
C ASP A 15 -20.41 22.50 10.90
N TYR A 16 -19.12 22.63 11.20
CA TYR A 16 -18.30 21.48 11.59
C TYR A 16 -18.44 21.17 13.08
N ALA A 17 -18.41 22.20 13.93
CA ALA A 17 -18.57 22.05 15.37
C ALA A 17 -19.98 21.57 15.73
N GLU A 18 -20.99 22.03 15.00
CA GLU A 18 -22.38 21.63 15.21
C GLU A 18 -22.63 20.17 14.81
N ARG A 19 -22.11 19.73 13.65
CA ARG A 19 -22.15 18.31 13.23
C ARG A 19 -21.44 17.37 14.19
N VAL A 20 -20.35 17.78 14.83
CA VAL A 20 -19.66 16.96 15.83
C VAL A 20 -20.51 16.81 17.10
N LYS A 21 -21.18 17.87 17.54
CA LYS A 21 -22.09 17.83 18.69
C LYS A 21 -23.33 17.00 18.43
N GLU A 22 -23.91 17.12 17.23
CA GLU A 22 -25.08 16.33 16.81
C GLU A 22 -24.73 14.83 16.79
N LYS A 23 -23.60 14.46 16.19
CA LYS A 23 -23.10 13.06 16.17
C LYS A 23 -22.86 12.50 17.57
N GLN A 24 -22.30 13.31 18.47
CA GLN A 24 -22.05 12.89 19.85
C GLN A 24 -23.36 12.72 20.65
N ALA A 25 -24.37 13.54 20.36
CA ALA A 25 -25.69 13.41 20.97
C ALA A 25 -26.43 12.17 20.46
N THR A 26 -26.34 11.86 19.17
CA THR A 26 -26.92 10.63 18.59
C THR A 26 -26.23 9.37 19.13
N GLU A 27 -24.90 9.34 19.22
CA GLU A 27 -24.17 8.20 19.82
C GLU A 27 -24.53 8.01 21.30
N ARG A 28 -24.66 9.09 22.07
CA ARG A 28 -25.09 8.99 23.48
C ARG A 28 -26.53 8.50 23.60
N ALA A 29 -27.43 8.96 22.74
CA ALA A 29 -28.82 8.51 22.71
C ALA A 29 -28.94 7.03 22.31
N GLU A 30 -28.15 6.58 21.34
CA GLU A 30 -28.06 5.17 20.94
C GLU A 30 -27.45 4.31 22.05
N GLN A 31 -26.36 4.73 22.69
CA GLN A 31 -25.79 4.04 23.85
C GLN A 31 -26.77 3.95 25.03
N THR A 32 -27.58 4.98 25.28
CA THR A 32 -28.61 4.90 26.35
C THR A 32 -29.72 3.93 25.99
N LYS A 33 -30.13 3.83 24.71
CA LYS A 33 -31.11 2.84 24.25
C LYS A 33 -30.53 1.42 24.20
N GLU A 34 -29.23 1.30 23.94
CA GLU A 34 -28.51 0.02 23.94
C GLU A 34 -28.26 -0.47 25.37
N ALA A 35 -27.99 0.42 26.32
CA ALA A 35 -27.89 0.11 27.75
C ALA A 35 -29.24 -0.31 28.35
N GLU A 36 -30.36 0.30 27.92
CA GLU A 36 -31.70 -0.11 28.34
C GLU A 36 -32.07 -1.50 27.76
N LYS A 37 -31.70 -1.77 26.50
CA LYS A 37 -31.85 -3.11 25.89
C LYS A 37 -30.91 -4.18 26.45
N ALA A 38 -29.78 -3.79 27.04
CA ALA A 38 -28.85 -4.71 27.70
C ALA A 38 -29.32 -5.15 29.10
N ALA A 39 -30.23 -4.41 29.73
CA ALA A 39 -30.75 -4.75 31.06
C ALA A 39 -31.85 -5.83 31.04
N GLU A 40 -32.55 -6.02 29.91
CA GLU A 40 -33.69 -6.96 29.80
C GLU A 40 -33.32 -8.34 29.19
N GLY A 41 -32.06 -8.56 28.82
CA GLY A 41 -31.62 -9.75 28.10
C GLY A 41 -30.53 -10.57 28.81
N LYS A 42 -30.82 -11.11 29.99
CA LYS A 42 -29.98 -12.20 30.55
C LYS A 42 -30.21 -13.48 29.75
N SER A 43 -29.30 -13.80 28.83
CA SER A 43 -28.65 -15.13 28.76
C SER A 43 -27.82 -15.34 27.48
N SER A 44 -26.72 -16.07 27.70
CA SER A 44 -25.98 -16.91 26.76
C SER A 44 -25.13 -16.25 25.66
N GLY A 45 -23.81 -16.25 25.91
CA GLY A 45 -22.88 -16.84 24.94
C GLY A 45 -22.34 -15.96 23.80
N LYS A 46 -22.12 -14.66 24.01
CA LYS A 46 -21.27 -13.90 23.07
C LYS A 46 -19.80 -14.19 23.42
N LEU A 47 -19.18 -15.14 22.72
CA LEU A 47 -17.72 -15.22 22.63
C LEU A 47 -17.26 -13.85 22.07
N SER A 48 -16.56 -13.07 22.90
CA SER A 48 -16.01 -11.78 22.52
C SER A 48 -15.20 -11.96 21.24
N GLN A 49 -15.44 -11.10 20.24
CA GLN A 49 -14.60 -11.08 19.04
C GLN A 49 -13.13 -10.96 19.46
N PRO A 50 -12.20 -11.69 18.84
CA PRO A 50 -10.78 -11.49 19.10
C PRO A 50 -10.45 -10.04 18.74
N GLN A 51 -10.15 -9.24 19.75
CA GLN A 51 -9.66 -7.88 19.59
C GLN A 51 -8.14 -7.94 19.70
N ASP A 52 -7.47 -7.36 18.72
CA ASP A 52 -6.02 -7.20 18.80
C ASP A 52 -5.72 -6.19 19.92
N GLU A 53 -4.99 -6.65 20.94
CA GLU A 53 -4.50 -5.76 21.99
C GLU A 53 -3.46 -4.80 21.43
N TYR A 54 -3.65 -3.51 21.65
CA TYR A 54 -2.64 -2.51 21.32
C TYR A 54 -1.45 -2.62 22.28
N ILE A 55 -0.30 -3.07 21.77
CA ILE A 55 0.96 -3.10 22.51
C ILE A 55 1.72 -1.78 22.28
N SER A 56 1.71 -0.90 23.27
CA SER A 56 2.49 0.34 23.24
C SER A 56 3.99 0.05 23.26
N SER A 57 4.74 0.63 22.32
CA SER A 57 6.21 0.47 22.24
C SER A 57 6.97 1.09 23.42
N GLU A 58 6.37 2.01 24.17
CA GLU A 58 6.98 2.70 25.33
C GLU A 58 7.43 1.73 26.44
N LYS A 59 6.65 0.68 26.69
CA LYS A 59 6.96 -0.34 27.70
C LYS A 59 8.12 -1.27 27.33
N SER A 60 8.54 -1.26 26.06
CA SER A 60 9.54 -2.21 25.57
C SER A 60 10.98 -1.75 25.78
N GLY A 61 11.22 -0.48 26.14
CA GLY A 61 12.57 0.10 26.29
C GLY A 61 13.41 0.08 25.00
N LYS A 62 12.85 -0.41 23.88
CA LYS A 62 13.52 -0.50 22.58
C LYS A 62 13.48 0.88 21.94
N LYS A 63 14.66 1.47 21.75
CA LYS A 63 14.79 2.73 21.02
C LYS A 63 14.28 2.55 19.58
N PRO A 64 13.51 3.49 19.03
CA PRO A 64 13.10 3.43 17.63
C PRO A 64 14.33 3.37 16.73
N THR A 65 14.24 2.65 15.62
CA THR A 65 15.35 2.43 14.68
C THR A 65 15.79 3.69 13.96
N GLY A 66 15.03 4.78 14.07
CA GLY A 66 15.34 6.11 13.55
C GLY A 66 14.08 6.90 13.25
N LEU A 67 14.23 8.20 12.97
CA LEU A 67 13.11 9.07 12.61
C LEU A 67 13.31 9.65 11.21
N TYR A 68 12.28 9.54 10.38
CA TYR A 68 12.29 10.20 9.08
C TYR A 68 11.89 11.66 9.22
N ARG A 69 12.66 12.55 8.59
CA ARG A 69 12.38 13.98 8.49
C ARG A 69 12.26 14.39 7.04
N VAL A 70 11.34 15.30 6.77
CA VAL A 70 11.18 15.91 5.45
C VAL A 70 11.79 17.31 5.53
N GLU A 71 12.80 17.58 4.70
CA GLU A 71 13.43 18.89 4.57
C GLU A 71 13.31 19.38 3.13
N GLN A 72 13.22 20.69 2.93
CA GLN A 72 13.25 21.27 1.59
C GLN A 72 14.68 21.67 1.28
N ASP A 73 15.23 21.19 0.16
CA ASP A 73 16.52 21.67 -0.31
C ASP A 73 16.44 23.15 -0.72
N GLY A 74 17.58 23.83 -0.84
CA GLY A 74 17.64 25.24 -1.21
C GLY A 74 16.99 25.58 -2.57
N ASN A 75 16.60 24.57 -3.35
CA ASN A 75 15.90 24.70 -4.62
C ASN A 75 14.39 24.44 -4.50
N GLY A 76 13.86 24.25 -3.28
CA GLY A 76 12.44 24.02 -2.99
C GLY A 76 11.97 22.57 -3.17
N ASN A 77 12.88 21.61 -3.43
CA ASN A 77 12.51 20.20 -3.56
C ASN A 77 12.50 19.52 -2.19
N ARG A 78 11.43 18.76 -1.92
CA ARG A 78 11.32 17.98 -0.68
C ARG A 78 12.24 16.77 -0.73
N ARG A 79 13.12 16.64 0.25
CA ARG A 79 14.00 15.50 0.49
C ARG A 79 13.64 14.85 1.82
N ILE A 80 13.68 13.52 1.86
CA ILE A 80 13.47 12.74 3.07
C ILE A 80 14.84 12.32 3.61
N TYR A 81 15.10 12.66 4.87
CA TYR A 81 16.30 12.28 5.61
C TYR A 81 15.92 11.28 6.69
N PHE A 82 16.81 10.31 6.95
CA PHE A 82 16.64 9.33 8.01
C PHE A 82 17.65 9.60 9.13
N ASP A 83 17.14 9.90 10.31
CA ASP A 83 17.94 10.06 11.51
C ASP A 83 18.18 8.71 12.16
N ASP A 84 19.31 8.09 11.82
CA ASP A 84 19.80 6.90 12.50
C ASP A 84 20.30 7.25 13.91
N PRO A 85 19.76 6.65 15.00
CA PRO A 85 20.23 6.92 16.35
C PRO A 85 21.66 6.41 16.59
N LYS A 86 22.17 5.54 15.70
CA LYS A 86 23.57 5.08 15.72
C LYS A 86 24.56 6.17 15.27
N THR A 87 24.19 6.96 14.24
CA THR A 87 25.05 8.05 13.77
C THR A 87 25.04 9.26 14.71
N ALA A 88 24.00 9.44 15.52
CA ALA A 88 24.00 10.44 16.60
C ALA A 88 25.04 10.13 17.70
N GLN A 89 25.27 8.84 18.01
CA GLN A 89 26.32 8.42 18.94
C GLN A 89 27.72 8.62 18.35
N GLU A 90 27.92 8.30 17.06
CA GLU A 90 29.20 8.57 16.37
C GLU A 90 29.48 10.08 16.20
N LYS A 91 28.46 10.91 15.91
CA LYS A 91 28.63 12.36 15.79
C LYS A 91 28.96 13.04 17.11
N ALA A 92 28.47 12.53 18.24
CA ALA A 92 28.85 13.03 19.56
C ALA A 92 30.34 12.80 19.86
N VAL A 93 30.90 11.67 19.42
CA VAL A 93 32.34 11.38 19.54
C VAL A 93 33.20 12.27 18.63
N HIS A 94 32.66 12.70 17.48
CA HIS A 94 33.39 13.60 16.56
C HIS A 94 33.20 15.11 16.86
N ALA A 95 32.30 15.50 17.75
CA ALA A 95 32.11 16.91 18.12
C ALA A 95 33.21 17.44 19.07
N GLU A 96 33.84 16.57 19.86
CA GLU A 96 34.98 16.94 20.72
C GLU A 96 36.32 17.04 19.95
N GLY A 97 36.34 16.65 18.67
CA GLY A 97 37.55 16.64 17.82
C GLY A 97 37.63 17.81 16.82
N ARG A 98 36.84 18.88 16.98
CA ARG A 98 36.69 19.96 15.96
C ARG A 98 37.57 21.20 16.16
N GLU A 99 38.60 21.12 17.00
CA GLU A 99 39.62 22.18 17.21
C GLU A 99 40.95 21.91 16.48
N ALA A 100 41.01 20.92 15.59
CA ALA A 100 42.15 20.74 14.69
C ALA A 100 41.66 20.44 13.28
N LEU A 101 42.31 21.07 12.29
CA LEU A 101 42.10 20.91 10.84
C LEU A 101 41.08 21.87 10.19
N LYS A 102 41.16 23.16 10.56
CA LYS A 102 41.11 24.20 9.52
C LYS A 102 42.47 24.24 8.80
N ALA A 103 42.64 23.46 7.74
CA ALA A 103 43.63 23.74 6.70
C ALA A 103 43.41 22.82 5.49
N LYS A 104 42.72 23.37 4.49
CA LYS A 104 43.05 23.34 3.04
C LYS A 104 41.80 23.18 2.20
N GLU A 105 41.32 24.34 1.79
CA GLU A 105 40.41 24.60 0.69
C GLU A 105 41.20 24.55 -0.64
N ASP A 106 40.46 24.35 -1.74
CA ASP A 106 40.83 24.54 -3.15
C ASP A 106 41.63 23.45 -3.88
N ARG A 107 40.89 22.55 -4.54
CA ARG A 107 40.71 22.52 -6.03
C ARG A 107 40.19 21.15 -6.48
N SER A 108 39.03 21.11 -7.13
CA SER A 108 38.86 20.56 -8.49
C SER A 108 37.38 20.48 -8.87
N ARG A 109 37.08 21.16 -9.97
CA ARG A 109 35.85 21.12 -10.77
C ARG A 109 35.84 19.84 -11.64
N GLU A 110 34.68 19.57 -12.27
CA GLU A 110 34.35 18.44 -13.17
C GLU A 110 34.21 17.07 -12.46
N GLY A 111 33.18 16.26 -12.65
CA GLY A 111 32.16 16.19 -13.69
C GLY A 111 32.00 14.71 -14.10
N LYS A 112 30.75 14.23 -14.08
CA LYS A 112 30.21 12.99 -14.70
C LYS A 112 30.31 11.64 -13.96
N ASN A 113 29.09 11.16 -13.69
CA ASN A 113 28.52 9.87 -14.05
C ASN A 113 29.06 8.57 -13.42
N GLY A 114 28.12 7.89 -12.75
CA GLY A 114 27.86 6.46 -12.94
C GLY A 114 28.99 5.54 -12.52
N LYS A 115 29.14 5.33 -11.22
CA LYS A 115 29.76 4.11 -10.70
C LYS A 115 28.75 3.40 -9.84
N ASP A 116 28.32 2.25 -10.35
CA ASP A 116 27.62 1.20 -9.63
C ASP A 116 28.22 1.01 -8.23
N PRO A 117 27.40 0.69 -7.21
CA PRO A 117 27.96 0.34 -5.92
C PRO A 117 28.72 -0.98 -6.08
N LYS A 118 30.05 -0.85 -6.13
CA LYS A 118 31.00 -1.93 -5.95
C LYS A 118 30.80 -2.47 -4.53
N VAL A 119 29.90 -3.44 -4.39
CA VAL A 119 29.83 -4.34 -3.23
C VAL A 119 31.14 -5.10 -3.20
N SER A 120 32.10 -4.56 -2.44
CA SER A 120 33.25 -5.30 -1.95
C SER A 120 32.85 -5.96 -0.64
N GLY A 121 32.36 -7.19 -0.77
CA GLY A 121 32.12 -8.10 0.35
C GLY A 121 32.50 -9.49 -0.11
N ASN A 122 33.79 -9.82 0.01
CA ASN A 122 34.27 -11.19 -0.10
C ASN A 122 33.70 -11.98 1.08
N SER A 123 32.53 -12.57 0.87
CA SER A 123 32.12 -13.78 1.57
C SER A 123 32.19 -14.91 0.56
N GLN A 124 33.15 -15.81 0.75
CA GLN A 124 33.05 -17.17 0.24
C GLN A 124 31.81 -17.80 0.90
N GLY A 125 30.65 -17.54 0.33
CA GLY A 125 29.42 -18.26 0.58
C GLY A 125 29.20 -19.22 -0.57
N GLU A 126 28.66 -20.37 -0.26
CA GLU A 126 28.20 -21.45 -1.15
C GLU A 126 27.54 -20.90 -2.44
N PRO A 127 27.53 -21.64 -3.56
CA PRO A 127 26.77 -21.21 -4.73
C PRO A 127 25.32 -21.00 -4.29
N GLU A 128 24.88 -19.74 -4.20
CA GLU A 128 23.47 -19.42 -3.99
C GLU A 128 22.73 -19.99 -5.21
N GLU A 129 22.16 -21.18 -5.05
CA GLU A 129 21.33 -21.83 -6.05
C GLU A 129 20.12 -20.92 -6.30
N LYS A 130 20.12 -20.26 -7.45
CA LYS A 130 19.06 -19.33 -7.84
C LYS A 130 17.90 -20.13 -8.38
N CYS A 131 17.02 -20.58 -7.51
CA CYS A 131 15.78 -21.22 -7.95
C CYS A 131 14.88 -20.18 -8.65
N VAL A 132 14.74 -20.31 -9.98
CA VAL A 132 13.82 -19.48 -10.78
C VAL A 132 12.60 -20.33 -11.12
N ALA A 133 11.41 -19.88 -10.71
CA ALA A 133 10.14 -20.49 -11.09
C ALA A 133 9.57 -19.83 -12.35
N ASN A 134 9.33 -20.61 -13.40
CA ASN A 134 8.72 -20.17 -14.64
C ASN A 134 7.21 -20.50 -14.66
N THR A 135 6.36 -19.49 -14.90
CA THR A 135 4.89 -19.62 -15.02
C THR A 135 4.35 -19.38 -16.43
N ASP A 136 5.22 -19.20 -17.43
CA ASP A 136 4.85 -18.71 -18.77
C ASP A 136 3.81 -19.59 -19.47
N LYS A 137 3.82 -20.90 -19.21
CA LYS A 137 2.86 -21.85 -19.78
C LYS A 137 1.43 -21.53 -19.32
N VAL A 138 1.27 -21.35 -18.00
CA VAL A 138 -0.03 -21.03 -17.38
C VAL A 138 -0.51 -19.67 -17.88
N ASP A 139 0.38 -18.68 -17.93
CA ASP A 139 0.03 -17.34 -18.38
C ASP A 139 -0.41 -17.30 -19.86
N ARG A 140 0.23 -18.09 -20.72
CA ARG A 140 -0.19 -18.25 -22.12
C ARG A 140 -1.56 -18.90 -22.25
N GLU A 141 -1.88 -19.90 -21.42
CA GLU A 141 -3.20 -20.53 -21.41
C GLU A 141 -4.29 -19.57 -20.94
N ILE A 142 -4.07 -18.88 -19.83
CA ILE A 142 -4.99 -17.86 -19.29
C ILE A 142 -5.24 -16.78 -20.34
N LYS A 143 -4.19 -16.32 -21.03
CA LYS A 143 -4.32 -15.33 -22.11
C LYS A 143 -5.21 -15.83 -23.24
N LYS A 144 -5.03 -17.07 -23.70
CA LYS A 144 -5.88 -17.69 -24.73
C LYS A 144 -7.33 -17.82 -24.29
N LEU A 145 -7.58 -18.19 -23.03
CA LEU A 145 -8.93 -18.29 -22.49
C LEU A 145 -9.62 -16.91 -22.41
N LYS A 146 -8.90 -15.87 -21.96
CA LYS A 146 -9.39 -14.48 -21.95
C LYS A 146 -9.73 -13.97 -23.36
N GLU A 147 -8.89 -14.29 -24.34
CA GLU A 147 -9.15 -13.93 -25.73
C GLU A 147 -10.38 -14.64 -26.30
N LYS A 148 -10.52 -15.95 -26.06
CA LYS A 148 -11.71 -16.72 -26.46
C LYS A 148 -12.99 -16.17 -25.83
N LYS A 149 -12.96 -15.83 -24.54
CA LYS A 149 -14.09 -15.20 -23.86
C LYS A 149 -14.51 -13.92 -24.58
N ARG A 150 -13.57 -13.02 -24.85
CA ARG A 150 -13.83 -11.77 -25.58
C ARG A 150 -14.39 -12.01 -26.98
N GLN A 151 -13.88 -13.01 -27.70
CA GLN A 151 -14.40 -13.37 -29.03
C GLN A 151 -15.85 -13.88 -28.96
N LEU A 152 -16.19 -14.71 -27.97
CA LEU A 152 -17.55 -15.20 -27.77
C LEU A 152 -18.52 -14.07 -27.39
N GLU A 153 -18.11 -13.16 -26.51
CA GLU A 153 -18.90 -11.96 -26.18
C GLU A 153 -19.20 -11.12 -27.43
N GLN A 154 -18.17 -10.90 -28.26
CA GLN A 154 -18.34 -10.14 -29.50
C GLN A 154 -19.25 -10.87 -30.50
N GLN A 155 -19.17 -12.19 -30.59
CA GLN A 155 -20.07 -12.99 -31.42
C GLN A 155 -21.51 -12.92 -30.92
N ILE A 156 -21.74 -12.95 -29.60
CA ILE A 156 -23.08 -12.79 -29.01
C ILE A 156 -23.66 -11.41 -29.37
N GLN A 157 -22.87 -10.34 -29.21
CA GLN A 157 -23.27 -8.99 -29.60
C GLN A 157 -23.57 -8.86 -31.09
N SER A 158 -22.82 -9.56 -31.95
CA SER A 158 -23.00 -9.52 -33.40
C SER A 158 -24.16 -10.40 -33.89
N ALA A 159 -24.45 -11.49 -33.18
CA ALA A 159 -25.48 -12.47 -33.54
C ALA A 159 -26.88 -12.11 -33.05
N SER A 160 -27.14 -10.82 -32.76
CA SER A 160 -28.33 -10.25 -32.09
C SER A 160 -29.71 -10.58 -32.71
N GLY A 161 -29.80 -11.42 -33.74
CA GLY A 161 -31.05 -11.91 -34.33
C GLY A 161 -31.27 -13.43 -34.24
N ASP A 162 -30.26 -14.23 -33.87
CA ASP A 162 -30.32 -15.69 -33.87
C ASP A 162 -30.32 -16.26 -32.44
N GLU A 163 -31.50 -16.32 -31.79
CA GLU A 163 -31.64 -16.74 -30.39
C GLU A 163 -31.01 -18.11 -30.07
N LYS A 164 -31.13 -19.09 -30.98
CA LYS A 164 -30.57 -20.43 -30.79
C LYS A 164 -29.04 -20.38 -30.73
N LYS A 165 -28.41 -19.57 -31.60
CA LYS A 165 -26.95 -19.41 -31.64
C LYS A 165 -26.45 -18.63 -30.43
N ILE A 166 -27.18 -17.61 -30.00
CA ILE A 166 -26.87 -16.84 -28.77
C ILE A 166 -26.80 -17.79 -27.57
N ARG A 167 -27.83 -18.62 -27.36
CA ARG A 167 -27.85 -19.59 -26.25
C ARG A 167 -26.70 -20.60 -26.31
N GLU A 168 -26.31 -21.03 -27.50
CA GLU A 168 -25.14 -21.91 -27.67
C GLU A 168 -23.82 -21.20 -27.35
N LEU A 169 -23.66 -19.95 -27.78
CA LEU A 169 -22.48 -19.13 -27.49
C LEU A 169 -22.39 -18.77 -26.00
N GLU A 170 -23.51 -18.47 -25.35
CA GLU A 170 -23.59 -18.23 -23.91
C GLU A 170 -23.16 -19.45 -23.10
N LYS A 171 -23.60 -20.66 -23.50
CA LYS A 171 -23.14 -21.92 -22.86
C LYS A 171 -21.63 -22.11 -23.01
N LYS A 172 -21.08 -21.83 -24.20
CA LYS A 172 -19.63 -21.89 -24.44
C LYS A 172 -18.89 -20.85 -23.61
N LEU A 173 -19.44 -19.65 -23.49
CA LEU A 173 -18.87 -18.57 -22.69
C LEU A 173 -18.83 -18.97 -21.21
N ALA A 174 -19.93 -19.48 -20.66
CA ALA A 174 -19.98 -19.97 -19.29
C ALA A 174 -18.96 -21.10 -19.03
N GLN A 175 -18.76 -22.01 -19.99
CA GLN A 175 -17.74 -23.05 -19.88
C GLN A 175 -16.33 -22.46 -19.81
N VAL A 176 -16.01 -21.49 -20.67
CA VAL A 176 -14.71 -20.81 -20.69
C VAL A 176 -14.48 -19.99 -19.43
N GLU A 177 -15.52 -19.32 -18.91
CA GLU A 177 -15.44 -18.55 -17.67
C GLU A 177 -15.17 -19.44 -16.46
N ASN A 178 -15.83 -20.60 -16.38
CA ASN A 178 -15.58 -21.57 -15.33
C ASN A 178 -14.13 -22.08 -15.38
N GLU A 179 -13.62 -22.45 -16.55
CA GLU A 179 -12.23 -22.87 -16.70
C GLU A 179 -11.25 -21.75 -16.33
N LEU A 180 -11.52 -20.53 -16.80
CA LEU A 180 -10.71 -19.36 -16.49
C LEU A 180 -10.68 -19.09 -14.98
N SER A 181 -11.81 -19.19 -14.29
CA SER A 181 -11.89 -18.99 -12.84
C SER A 181 -11.06 -20.00 -12.05
N GLN A 182 -10.95 -21.24 -12.56
CA GLN A 182 -10.15 -22.30 -11.94
C GLN A 182 -8.66 -22.10 -12.17
N LYS A 183 -8.27 -21.63 -13.37
CA LYS A 183 -6.87 -21.48 -13.78
C LYS A 183 -6.26 -20.12 -13.45
N ASP A 184 -7.04 -19.05 -13.42
CA ASP A 184 -6.59 -17.68 -13.15
C ASP A 184 -6.47 -17.40 -11.64
N ASN A 185 -5.94 -18.36 -10.89
CA ASN A 185 -5.66 -18.25 -9.47
C ASN A 185 -4.13 -18.33 -9.25
N ASP A 186 -3.62 -17.54 -8.29
CA ASP A 186 -2.21 -17.58 -7.89
C ASP A 186 -1.79 -18.97 -7.41
N THR A 187 -2.71 -19.71 -6.74
CA THR A 187 -2.46 -21.09 -6.30
C THR A 187 -2.22 -22.02 -7.48
N TYR A 188 -3.04 -21.90 -8.54
CA TYR A 188 -2.90 -22.70 -9.75
C TYR A 188 -1.59 -22.37 -10.48
N ARG A 189 -1.24 -21.07 -10.59
CA ARG A 189 0.03 -20.64 -11.20
C ARG A 189 1.24 -21.21 -10.47
N ARG A 190 1.24 -21.21 -9.14
CA ARG A 190 2.32 -21.79 -8.33
C ARG A 190 2.42 -23.31 -8.49
N GLN A 191 1.29 -24.02 -8.48
CA GLN A 191 1.25 -25.47 -8.63
C GLN A 191 1.74 -25.96 -10.00
N HIS A 192 1.56 -25.15 -11.03
CA HIS A 192 1.96 -25.45 -12.40
C HIS A 192 3.21 -24.69 -12.85
N ALA A 193 3.93 -24.06 -11.92
CA ALA A 193 5.21 -23.43 -12.21
C ALA A 193 6.30 -24.49 -12.36
N SER A 194 7.16 -24.34 -13.38
CA SER A 194 8.37 -25.16 -13.50
C SER A 194 9.53 -24.48 -12.80
N VAL A 195 10.10 -25.13 -11.79
CA VAL A 195 11.30 -24.65 -11.10
C VAL A 195 12.54 -25.15 -11.84
N SER A 196 13.45 -24.25 -12.13
CA SER A 196 14.81 -24.55 -12.59
C SER A 196 15.80 -24.06 -11.55
N GLU A 197 16.74 -24.91 -11.18
CA GLU A 197 17.88 -24.65 -10.28
C GLU A 197 19.13 -24.21 -11.06
#